data_AF-X1NSA9-F1
#
_entry.id   AF-X1NSA9-F1
#
_cell.length_a   1.000
_cell.length_b   1.000
_cell.length_c   1.000
_cell.angle_alpha   90.00
_cell.angle_beta   90.00
_cell.angle_gamma   90.00
#
_symmetry.space_group_name_H-M   'P 1'
#
loop_
_entity.id
_entity.type
_entity.pdbx_description
1 polymer ?
#
loop_
_entity_poly.entity_id
_entity_poly.type
_entity_poly.pdbx_seq_one_letter_code
_entity_poly.pdbx_strand_id
1 'polypeptide(L)' 'MPIPLRQYAEIVSEVVIAGANNYFELWNKILWEEEKAISQEQAWQIIESLERRE' A
#
# COMPACT_ATOMS: atom_id res chain seq x y z
N MET A 1 -8.24 -14.17 9.62
CA MET A 1 -7.56 -12.92 10.08
C MET A 1 -8.02 -12.63 11.51
N PRO A 2 -7.11 -12.41 12.47
CA PRO A 2 -7.49 -12.06 13.85
C PRO A 2 -8.33 -10.78 13.90
N ILE A 3 -9.36 -10.77 14.74
CA ILE A 3 -10.30 -9.64 14.87
C ILE A 3 -9.59 -8.30 15.18
N PRO A 4 -8.59 -8.24 16.08
CA PRO A 4 -7.92 -6.98 16.40
C PRO A 4 -7.21 -6.34 15.19
N LEU A 5 -6.56 -7.16 14.35
CA LEU A 5 -5.87 -6.68 13.15
C LEU A 5 -6.85 -6.23 12.07
N ARG A 6 -7.99 -6.91 11.96
CA ARG A 6 -9.05 -6.53 11.02
C ARG A 6 -9.67 -5.18 11.39
N GLN A 7 -9.88 -4.93 12.68
CA GLN A 7 -10.39 -3.66 13.18
C GLN A 7 -9.37 -2.55 13.02
N TYR A 8 -8.09 -2.80 13.32
CA TYR A 8 -7.01 -1.85 13.14
C TYR A 8 -6.84 -1.43 11.67
N ALA A 9 -6.91 -2.38 10.73
CA ALA A 9 -6.82 -2.11 9.29
C ALA A 9 -8.14 -1.61 8.67
N GLU A 10 -9.17 -1.40 9.49
CA GLU A 10 -10.52 -0.96 9.06
C GLU A 10 -11.13 -1.84 7.94
N ILE A 11 -10.77 -3.13 7.89
CA ILE A 11 -11.21 -4.05 6.83
C ILE A 11 -12.61 -4.57 7.14
N VAL A 12 -13.61 -4.01 6.44
CA VAL A 12 -15.03 -4.34 6.64
C VAL A 12 -15.44 -5.57 5.81
N SER A 13 -15.94 -5.39 4.59
CA SER A 13 -16.41 -6.48 3.70
C SER A 13 -15.43 -6.78 2.58
N GLU A 14 -14.83 -5.75 1.99
CA GLU A 14 -13.85 -5.87 0.90
C GLU A 14 -12.43 -5.71 1.43
N VAL A 15 -11.51 -6.55 0.94
CA VAL A 15 -10.08 -6.49 1.25
C VAL A 15 -9.28 -6.53 -0.03
N VAL A 16 -8.28 -5.66 -0.14
CA VAL A 16 -7.29 -5.71 -1.21
C VAL A 16 -6.07 -6.46 -0.70
N ILE A 17 -5.56 -7.39 -1.50
CA ILE A 17 -4.35 -8.15 -1.20
C ILE A 17 -3.28 -7.68 -2.19
N ALA A 18 -2.23 -7.05 -1.67
CA ALA A 18 -1.07 -6.63 -2.46
C ALA A 18 0.14 -7.49 -2.12
N GLY A 19 0.87 -7.94 -3.14
CA GLY A 19 2.11 -8.70 -2.97
C GLY A 19 3.31 -7.78 -2.88
N ALA A 20 4.08 -7.87 -1.79
CA ALA A 20 5.28 -7.07 -1.54
C ALA A 20 6.51 -8.00 -1.42
N ASN A 21 6.88 -8.62 -2.55
CA ASN A 21 8.02 -9.53 -2.72
C ASN A 21 8.02 -10.76 -1.78
N ASN A 22 8.31 -10.55 -0.49
CA ASN A 22 8.41 -11.61 0.52
C ASN A 22 7.21 -11.67 1.47
N TYR A 23 6.26 -10.74 1.38
CA TYR A 23 5.07 -10.73 2.22
C TYR A 23 3.83 -10.21 1.46
N PHE A 24 2.66 -10.37 2.07
CA PHE A 24 1.41 -9.83 1.57
C PHE A 24 0.92 -8.71 2.48
N GLU A 25 0.43 -7.65 1.87
CA GLU A 25 -0.26 -6.56 2.54
C GLU A 25 -1.77 -6.71 2.37
N LEU A 26 -2.49 -6.42 3.44
CA LEU A 26 -3.94 -6.48 3.50
C LEU A 26 -4.46 -5.08 3.73
N TRP A 27 -5.21 -4.57 2.77
CA TRP A 27 -5.65 -3.18 2.79
C TRP A 27 -7.18 -3.09 2.77
N ASN A 28 -7.70 -2.10 3.48
CA ASN A 28 -9.03 -1.57 3.17
C ASN A 28 -8.99 -0.93 1.77
N LYS A 29 -10.04 -1.14 0.98
CA LYS A 29 -10.12 -0.66 -0.40
C LYS A 29 -9.99 0.86 -0.54
N ILE A 30 -10.57 1.63 0.36
CA ILE A 30 -10.50 3.10 0.35
C ILE A 30 -9.06 3.55 0.64
N LEU A 31 -8.47 3.03 1.72
CA LEU A 31 -7.08 3.34 2.11
C LEU A 31 -6.08 2.91 1.03
N TRP A 32 -6.33 1.80 0.34
CA TRP A 32 -5.51 1.34 -0.77
C TRP A 32 -5.53 2.29 -1.97
N GLU A 33 -6.68 2.85 -2.32
CA GLU A 33 -6.77 3.82 -3.43
C GLU A 33 -6.05 5.13 -3.07
N GLU A 34 -6.18 5.60 -1.82
CA GLU A 34 -5.45 6.77 -1.33
C GLU A 34 -3.93 6.54 -1.34
N GLU A 35 -3.47 5.42 -0.78
CA GLU A 35 -2.04 5.09 -0.72
C GLU A 35 -1.45 4.89 -2.13
N LYS A 36 -2.18 4.24 -3.04
CA LYS A 36 -1.74 4.13 -4.44
C LYS A 36 -1.57 5.49 -5.10
N ALA A 37 -2.49 6.42 -4.88
CA ALA A 37 -2.40 7.75 -5.47
C ALA A 37 -1.15 8.50 -4.97
N ILE A 38 -0.88 8.43 -3.67
CA ILE A 38 0.32 9.02 -3.04
C ILE A 38 1.58 8.33 -3.57
N SER A 39 1.61 6.99 -3.57
CA SER A 39 2.75 6.21 -4.01
C SER A 39 3.05 6.43 -5.50
N GLN A 40 2.04 6.56 -6.36
CA GLN A 40 2.23 6.87 -7.78
C GLN A 40 2.80 8.27 -8.01
N GLU A 41 2.35 9.28 -7.26
CA GLU A 41 2.88 10.63 -7.33
C GLU A 41 4.34 10.70 -6.84
N GLN A 42 4.66 9.94 -5.78
CA GLN A 42 6.00 9.87 -5.20
C GLN A 42 6.96 8.98 -6.00
N ALA A 43 6.45 7.99 -6.75
CA ALA A 43 7.29 7.06 -7.51
C ALA A 43 8.17 7.78 -8.54
N TRP A 44 7.63 8.82 -9.18
CA TRP A 44 8.39 9.63 -10.13
C TRP A 44 9.55 10.35 -9.45
N GLN A 45 9.32 10.94 -8.27
CA GLN A 45 10.35 11.62 -7.48
C GLN A 45 11.44 10.66 -6.99
N ILE A 46 11.05 9.45 -6.59
CA ILE A 46 11.99 8.43 -6.10
C ILE A 46 12.89 7.93 -7.23
N ILE A 47 12.33 7.59 -8.40
CA ILE A 47 13.11 7.11 -9.56
C ILE A 47 14.12 8.17 -10.01
N GLU A 48 13.67 9.43 -10.13
CA GLU A 48 14.55 10.53 -10.55
C GLU A 48 15.68 10.83 -9.54
N SER A 49 15.41 10.66 -8.24
CA SER A 49 16.44 10.81 -7.21
C SER A 49 17.49 9.69 -7.20
N LEU A 50 17.10 8.49 -7.64
CA LEU A 50 17.98 7.32 -7.73
C LEU A 50 18.91 7.42 -8.95
N GLU A 51 18.38 7.85 -10.11
CA GLU A 51 19.18 8.08 -11.32
C GLU A 51 20.20 9.23 -11.15
N ARG A 52 19.88 10.24 -10.34
CA ARG A 52 20.79 11.37 -10.05
C ARG A 52 21.98 11.03 -9.15
N ARG A 53 22.02 9.83 -8.57
CA ARG A 53 23.14 9.37 -7.73
C ARG A 53 24.18 8.55 -8.49
N GLU A 54 24.02 8.40 -9.81
CA GLU A 54 25.00 7.77 -10.72
C GLU A 54 25.92 8.81 -11.41
#